data_AF-A0A523G7X1-F1
#
_entry.id   AF-A0A523G7X1-F1
#
_cell.length_a   1.000
_cell.length_b   1.000
_cell.length_c   1.000
_cell.angle_alpha   90.00
_cell.angle_beta   90.00
_cell.angle_gamma   90.00
#
_symmetry.space_group_name_H-M   'P 1'
#
loop_
_entity.id
_entity.type
_entity.pdbx_description
1 polymer ?
#
loop_
_entity_poly.entity_id
_entity_poly.type
_entity_poly.pdbx_seq_one_letter_code
_entity_poly.pdbx_strand_id
1 'polypeptide(L)' 'MFEFAGAWETPFNYVFLAVTAGIAWRGIRARNPDGSSDFVHMLFGCIAAVFFFLVLLKDVLGVVKF' A
#
# COMPACT_ATOMS: atom_id res chain seq x y z
N MET A 1 0.44 -0.37 12.70
CA MET A 1 0.45 -1.86 12.68
C MET A 1 1.62 -2.46 13.46
N PHE A 2 2.70 -1.72 13.73
CA PHE A 2 3.93 -2.25 14.34
C PHE A 2 4.17 -1.79 15.80
N GLU A 3 3.17 -1.84 16.69
CA GLU A 3 3.30 -1.44 18.12
C GLU A 3 4.45 -2.13 18.87
N PHE A 4 5.03 -3.20 18.32
CA PHE A 4 6.22 -3.86 18.86
C PHE A 4 7.55 -3.13 18.58
N ALA A 5 7.60 -2.12 17.70
CA ALA A 5 8.84 -1.48 17.22
C ALA A 5 9.25 -0.20 17.97
N GLY A 6 8.47 0.28 18.93
CA GLY A 6 8.80 1.46 19.75
C GLY A 6 9.15 2.70 18.91
N ALA A 7 10.33 3.29 19.13
CA ALA A 7 10.77 4.49 18.40
C ALA A 7 10.96 4.31 16.88
N TRP A 8 11.02 3.06 16.39
CA TRP A 8 11.18 2.75 14.97
C TRP A 8 9.85 2.53 14.24
N GLU A 9 8.71 2.61 14.94
CA GLU A 9 7.38 2.46 14.33
C GLU A 9 7.14 3.42 13.18
N THR A 10 7.42 4.71 13.40
CA THR A 10 7.16 5.75 12.41
C THR A 10 7.97 5.54 11.12
N PRO A 11 9.31 5.36 11.16
CA PRO A 11 10.07 5.09 9.95
C PRO A 11 9.68 3.75 9.30
N PHE A 12 9.36 2.70 10.05
CA PHE A 12 8.87 1.44 9.47
C PHE A 12 7.52 1.62 8.77
N ASN A 13 6.57 2.35 9.37
CA ASN A 13 5.29 2.65 8.75
C ASN A 13 5.47 3.46 7.46
N TYR A 14 6.39 4.43 7.43
CA TYR A 14 6.71 5.18 6.21
C TYR A 14 7.34 4.32 5.12
N VAL A 15 8.27 3.42 5.47
CA VAL A 15 8.87 2.48 4.51
C VAL A 15 7.82 1.52 3.97
N PHE A 16 7.00 0.96 4.85
CA PHE A 16 5.91 0.08 4.46
C PHE A 16 4.93 0.80 3.52
N LEU A 17 4.52 2.01 3.87
CA LEU A 17 3.67 2.86 3.05
C LEU A 17 4.27 3.11 1.66
N ALA A 18 5.56 3.46 1.60
CA ALA A 18 6.27 3.70 0.34
C ALA A 18 6.34 2.45 -0.55
N VAL A 19 6.61 1.28 0.05
CA VAL A 19 6.63 -0.01 -0.66
C VAL A 19 5.24 -0.38 -1.17
N THR A 20 4.20 -0.26 -0.33
CA THR A 20 2.81 -0.55 -0.73
C THR A 20 2.34 0.39 -1.83
N ALA A 21 2.70 1.67 -1.79
CA ALA A 21 2.41 2.62 -2.87
C ALA A 21 3.06 2.20 -4.20
N GLY A 22 4.32 1.77 -4.15
CA GLY A 22 5.05 1.28 -5.31
C GLY A 22 4.39 0.03 -5.93
N ILE A 23 3.97 -0.91 -5.09
CA ILE A 23 3.27 -2.13 -5.53
C ILE A 23 1.89 -1.77 -6.11
N ALA A 24 1.12 -0.91 -5.46
CA ALA A 24 -0.19 -0.48 -5.94
C ALA A 24 -0.10 0.22 -7.30
N TRP A 25 0.84 1.16 -7.45
CA TRP A 25 1.08 1.84 -8.73
C TRP A 25 1.43 0.84 -9.83
N ARG A 26 2.37 -0.07 -9.55
CA ARG A 26 2.86 -1.03 -10.54
C ARG A 26 1.81 -2.07 -10.90
N GLY A 27 1.00 -2.52 -9.93
CA GLY A 27 -0.11 -3.45 -10.15
C GLY A 27 -1.26 -2.84 -10.95
N ILE A 28 -1.64 -1.59 -10.65
CA ILE A 28 -2.70 -0.87 -11.40
C ILE A 28 -2.24 -0.54 -12.82
N ARG A 29 -0.96 -0.21 -13.00
CA ARG A 29 -0.40 0.22 -14.28
C ARG A 29 0.22 -0.93 -15.10
N ALA A 30 0.27 -2.13 -14.54
CA ALA A 30 0.74 -3.32 -15.24
C ALA A 30 -0.17 -3.60 -16.43
N ARG A 31 0.43 -3.67 -17.61
CA ARG A 31 -0.21 -4.06 -18.86
C ARG A 31 0.58 -5.18 -19.49
N ASN A 32 -0.12 -6.12 -20.11
CA ASN A 32 0.51 -7.17 -20.88
C ASN A 32 1.16 -6.60 -22.15
N PRO A 33 2.11 -7.32 -22.78
CA PRO A 33 2.77 -6.89 -24.03
C PRO A 33 1.79 -6.59 -25.17
N ASP A 34 0.65 -7.28 -25.14
CA ASP A 34 -0.51 -7.19 -26.03
C ASP A 34 -1.48 -6.04 -25.66
N GLY A 35 -1.18 -5.24 -24.64
CA GLY A 35 -1.97 -4.07 -24.21
C GLY A 35 -3.20 -4.41 -23.36
N SER A 36 -3.50 -5.70 -23.20
CA SER A 36 -4.55 -6.21 -22.33
C SER A 36 -4.21 -5.94 -20.86
N SER A 37 -5.23 -5.59 -20.07
CA SER A 37 -5.06 -5.42 -18.63
C SER A 37 -5.07 -6.80 -17.98
N ASP A 38 -4.00 -7.16 -17.28
CA ASP A 38 -4.02 -8.39 -16.50
C ASP A 38 -4.91 -8.19 -15.27
N PHE A 39 -6.07 -8.86 -15.29
CA PHE A 39 -7.08 -8.75 -14.24
C PHE A 39 -6.52 -9.07 -12.85
N VAL A 40 -5.57 -10.01 -12.76
CA VAL A 40 -4.95 -10.39 -11.49
C VAL A 40 -4.04 -9.28 -10.95
N HIS A 41 -3.22 -8.68 -11.81
CA HIS A 41 -2.36 -7.55 -11.41
C HIS A 41 -3.18 -6.32 -11.02
N MET A 42 -4.26 -6.04 -11.74
CA MET A 42 -5.16 -4.95 -11.42
C MET A 42 -5.91 -5.20 -10.11
N LEU A 43 -6.42 -6.41 -9.87
CA LEU A 43 -7.05 -6.80 -8.62
C LEU A 43 -6.07 -6.67 -7.44
N PHE A 44 -4.86 -7.19 -7.59
CA PHE A 44 -3.82 -7.10 -6.56
C PHE A 44 -3.41 -5.64 -6.30
N GLY A 45 -3.29 -4.83 -7.36
CA GLY A 45 -3.04 -3.39 -7.27
C GLY A 45 -4.14 -2.64 -6.51
N CYS A 46 -5.42 -2.97 -6.77
CA CYS A 46 -6.56 -2.40 -6.05
C CYS A 46 -6.55 -2.77 -4.56
N ILE A 47 -6.29 -4.03 -4.21
CA ILE A 47 -6.20 -4.47 -2.81
C ILE A 47 -5.02 -3.78 -2.11
N ALA A 48 -3.87 -3.67 -2.77
CA ALA A 48 -2.72 -2.94 -2.26
C ALA A 48 -3.02 -1.45 -2.04
N ALA A 49 -3.80 -0.83 -2.94
CA ALA A 49 -4.23 0.56 -2.77
C ALA A 49 -5.14 0.75 -1.55
N VAL A 50 -6.07 -0.17 -1.29
CA VAL A 50 -6.92 -0.11 -0.08
C VAL A 50 -6.06 -0.20 1.18
N PHE A 51 -5.10 -1.13 1.22
CA PHE A 51 -4.16 -1.24 2.35
C PHE A 51 -3.28 0.00 2.51
N PHE A 52 -2.80 0.59 1.41
CA PHE A 52 -2.06 1.85 1.44
C PHE A 52 -2.89 2.95 2.11
N PHE A 53 -4.15 3.14 1.72
CA PHE A 53 -5.02 4.15 2.33
C PHE A 53 -5.31 3.84 3.80
N LEU A 54 -5.48 2.58 4.17
CA LEU A 54 -5.71 2.16 5.55
C LEU A 54 -4.49 2.50 6.43
N VAL A 55 -3.28 2.17 5.99
CA VAL A 55 -2.03 2.50 6.69
C VAL A 55 -1.79 4.02 6.70
N LEU A 56 -2.02 4.72 5.58
CA LEU A 56 -1.89 6.17 5.52
C LEU A 56 -2.80 6.87 6.54
N LEU A 57 -4.07 6.47 6.61
CA LEU A 57 -5.08 7.11 7.46
C LEU A 57 -4.96 6.72 8.94
N LYS A 58 -4.64 5.45 9.22
CA LYS A 58 -4.52 4.92 10.59
C LYS A 58 -3.14 5.19 11.20
N ASP A 59 -2.08 4.80 10.49
CA ASP A 59 -0.72 4.77 11.03
C ASP A 59 0.09 6.05 10.78
N VAL A 60 -0.21 6.82 9.72
CA VAL A 60 0.54 8.06 9.40
C VAL A 60 -0.23 9.32 9.80
N LEU A 61 -1.49 9.44 9.37
CA LEU A 61 -2.33 10.59 9.68
C LEU A 61 -3.01 10.49 11.07
N GLY A 62 -3.16 9.29 11.63
CA GLY A 62 -3.81 9.09 12.93
C GLY A 62 -5.27 9.55 12.99
N VAL A 63 -5.92 9.76 11.84
CA VAL A 63 -7.27 10.32 11.71
C VAL A 63 -8.33 9.27 12.05
N VAL A 64 -8.00 7.98 11.90
CA VAL A 64 -8.93 6.87 12.16
C VAL A 64 -8.34 5.98 13.26
N LYS A 65 -8.93 6.02 14.45
CA LYS A 65 -8.64 5.09 15.56
C LYS A 65 -9.80 4.10 15.69
N PHE A 66 -9.58 2.87 15.22
CA PHE A 66 -10.38 1.69 15.59
C PHE A 66 -9.57 0.84 16.54
#